data_AF-A0A0D2ZXH3-F1
#
_entry.id   AF-A0A0D2ZXH3-F1
#
_cell.length_a   1.000
_cell.length_b   1.000
_cell.length_c   1.000
_cell.angle_alpha   90.00
_cell.angle_beta   90.00
_cell.angle_gamma   90.00
#
_symmetry.space_group_name_H-M   'P 1'
#
loop_
_entity.id
_entity.type
_entity.pdbx_description
1 polymer ?
#
loop_
_entity_poly.entity_id
_entity_poly.type
_entity_poly.pdbx_seq_one_letter_code
_entity_poly.pdbx_strand_id
1 'polypeptide(L)'
;MADVTINDLDRKTNACHGVVSVMGRQRAMTTAVSTVVNEIPSYDIFGIFDGLRLAKFFEERLRRLVKEEVASCHSRGVAADWNKVMSSCFSEAVGTVRSAAAKAVVTIIGKEEVVSFCRGGARAVLYSNGEVALPLCHIHIHQVIALPHALYY
;
A
#
# COMPACT_ATOMS: atom_id res chain seq x y z
N MET A 1 -36.07 -1.44 18.75
CA MET A 1 -35.78 -2.67 17.97
C MET A 1 -34.34 -2.53 17.50
N ALA A 2 -33.44 -3.27 18.16
CA ALA A 2 -31.99 -3.38 18.01
C ALA A 2 -31.17 -2.06 17.85
N ASP A 3 -30.82 -1.50 19.00
CA ASP A 3 -29.64 -0.66 19.19
C ASP A 3 -28.41 -1.59 19.16
N VAL A 4 -27.64 -1.57 18.07
CA VAL A 4 -26.39 -2.33 17.96
C VAL A 4 -25.26 -1.35 18.27
N THR A 5 -24.95 -1.24 19.56
CA THR A 5 -23.69 -0.71 20.04
C THR A 5 -22.57 -1.63 19.56
N ILE A 6 -21.92 -1.27 18.46
CA ILE A 6 -20.65 -1.87 18.08
C ILE A 6 -19.62 -1.37 19.09
N ASN A 7 -19.32 -2.20 20.09
CA ASN A 7 -18.17 -2.04 20.97
C ASN A 7 -16.90 -2.20 20.12
N ASP A 8 -16.46 -1.09 19.53
CA ASP A 8 -15.37 -1.01 18.55
C ASP A 8 -14.00 -0.97 19.26
N LEU A 9 -13.75 -1.98 20.09
CA LEU A 9 -12.48 -2.19 20.80
C LEU A 9 -11.56 -3.18 20.06
N ASP A 10 -11.83 -3.46 18.78
CA ASP A 10 -10.91 -4.13 17.86
C ASP A 10 -10.97 -3.39 16.51
N ARG A 11 -10.28 -2.25 16.42
CA ARG A 11 -10.24 -1.37 15.23
C ARG A 11 -9.54 -2.08 14.06
N LYS A 12 -10.26 -2.98 13.43
CA LYS A 12 -9.86 -3.72 12.24
C LYS A 12 -10.31 -2.95 10.99
N THR A 13 -9.39 -2.68 10.08
CA THR A 13 -9.72 -2.15 8.76
C THR A 13 -10.42 -3.27 7.97
N ASN A 14 -11.75 -3.30 7.97
CA ASN A 14 -12.54 -4.26 7.19
C ASN A 14 -12.59 -3.88 5.69
N ALA A 15 -11.42 -3.73 5.07
CA ALA A 15 -11.34 -3.51 3.63
C ALA A 15 -11.71 -4.81 2.89
N CYS A 16 -12.93 -4.88 2.36
CA CYS A 16 -13.29 -5.90 1.37
C CYS A 16 -12.39 -5.71 0.14
N HIS A 17 -11.53 -6.69 -0.13
CA HIS A 17 -10.62 -6.64 -1.27
C HIS A 17 -10.77 -7.89 -2.15
N GLY A 18 -10.50 -7.72 -3.44
CA GLY A 18 -10.45 -8.79 -4.41
C GLY A 18 -9.26 -8.57 -5.34
N VAL A 19 -8.55 -9.64 -5.66
CA VAL A 19 -7.38 -9.57 -6.55
C VAL A 19 -7.48 -10.66 -7.59
N VAL A 20 -7.22 -10.28 -8.84
CA VAL A 20 -7.12 -11.21 -9.98
C VAL A 20 -5.83 -10.88 -10.73
N SER A 21 -4.98 -11.90 -10.92
CA SER A 21 -3.76 -11.79 -11.71
C SER A 21 -3.74 -12.92 -12.73
N VAL A 22 -3.68 -12.56 -14.02
CA VAL A 22 -3.73 -13.51 -15.14
C VAL A 22 -2.55 -13.30 -16.06
N MET A 23 -1.98 -14.40 -16.57
CA MET A 23 -0.86 -14.36 -17.53
C MET A 23 -1.29 -13.78 -18.90
N GLY A 24 -2.58 -13.94 -19.25
CA GLY A 24 -3.11 -13.52 -20.54
C GLY A 24 -2.37 -14.21 -21.70
N ARG A 25 -1.87 -13.42 -22.65
CA ARG A 25 -1.14 -13.91 -23.83
C ARG A 25 0.38 -14.04 -23.63
N GLN A 26 0.89 -13.73 -22.43
CA GLN A 26 2.32 -13.80 -22.15
C GLN A 26 2.80 -15.26 -22.09
N ARG A 27 4.08 -15.48 -22.37
CA ARG A 27 4.70 -16.82 -22.25
C ARG A 27 5.14 -17.15 -20.82
N ALA A 28 5.17 -16.16 -19.94
CA ALA A 28 5.53 -16.30 -18.54
C ALA A 28 4.76 -15.29 -17.69
N MET A 29 4.38 -15.69 -16.48
CA MET A 29 3.76 -14.81 -15.51
C MET A 29 4.85 -14.02 -14.78
N THR A 30 5.00 -12.74 -15.13
CA THR A 30 5.96 -11.86 -14.46
C THR A 30 5.31 -11.03 -13.36
N THR A 31 4.01 -10.76 -13.47
CA THR A 31 3.26 -10.00 -12.48
C THR A 31 3.00 -10.81 -11.22
N ALA A 32 3.34 -10.24 -10.08
CA ALA A 32 3.03 -10.77 -8.76
C ALA A 32 2.23 -9.73 -7.97
N VAL A 33 1.30 -10.22 -7.17
CA VAL A 33 0.43 -9.42 -6.29
C VAL A 33 0.72 -9.82 -4.84
N SER A 34 0.64 -8.86 -3.92
CA SER A 34 0.81 -9.10 -2.50
C SER A 34 -0.24 -8.32 -1.72
N THR A 35 -0.82 -8.96 -0.71
CA THR A 35 -1.85 -8.40 0.16
C THR A 35 -1.53 -8.75 1.59
N VAL A 36 -1.32 -7.75 2.43
CA VAL A 36 -1.09 -7.89 3.86
C VAL A 36 -2.25 -7.19 4.54
N VAL A 37 -3.22 -7.97 5.00
CA VAL A 37 -4.47 -7.47 5.57
C VAL A 37 -4.62 -8.03 6.98
N ASN A 38 -5.03 -7.19 7.93
CA ASN A 38 -5.18 -7.58 9.36
C ASN A 38 -3.89 -8.04 10.07
N GLU A 39 -2.71 -7.84 9.48
CA GLU A 39 -1.42 -8.18 10.13
C GLU A 39 -0.78 -7.01 10.86
N ILE A 40 -1.16 -5.79 10.53
CA ILE A 40 -0.63 -4.55 11.10
C ILE A 40 -1.82 -3.80 11.72
N PRO A 41 -1.72 -3.37 12.99
CA PRO A 41 -2.82 -2.64 13.62
C PRO A 41 -3.20 -1.41 12.80
N SER A 42 -4.47 -1.33 12.37
CA SER A 42 -5.04 -0.19 11.62
C SER A 42 -4.46 0.08 10.22
N TYR A 43 -3.65 -0.83 9.66
CA TYR A 43 -3.08 -0.67 8.32
C TYR A 43 -3.15 -1.95 7.49
N ASP A 44 -3.60 -1.81 6.25
CA ASP A 44 -3.54 -2.85 5.23
C ASP A 44 -2.58 -2.42 4.11
N ILE A 45 -1.89 -3.39 3.49
CA ILE A 45 -0.92 -3.14 2.42
C ILE A 45 -1.31 -3.95 1.19
N PHE A 46 -1.35 -3.28 0.04
CA PHE A 46 -1.61 -3.88 -1.27
C PHE A 46 -0.46 -3.57 -2.21
N GLY A 47 0.04 -4.57 -2.92
CA GLY A 47 1.18 -4.43 -3.81
C GLY A 47 0.99 -5.15 -5.15
N ILE A 48 1.39 -4.51 -6.24
CA ILE A 48 1.45 -5.07 -7.58
C ILE A 48 2.88 -4.87 -8.09
N PHE A 49 3.52 -5.95 -8.54
CA PHE A 49 4.94 -5.96 -8.89
C PHE A 49 5.17 -6.65 -10.24
N ASP A 50 6.05 -6.08 -11.06
CA ASP A 50 6.59 -6.72 -12.27
C ASP A 50 7.82 -7.57 -11.88
N GLY A 51 7.57 -8.70 -11.22
CA GLY A 51 8.56 -9.70 -10.86
C GLY A 51 8.29 -10.39 -9.50
N LEU A 52 8.26 -11.73 -9.49
CA LEU A 52 8.05 -12.51 -8.26
C LEU A 52 9.09 -12.24 -7.16
N ARG A 53 10.37 -12.14 -7.55
CA ARG A 53 11.47 -11.85 -6.59
C ARG A 53 11.29 -10.48 -5.93
N LEU A 54 10.81 -9.50 -6.69
CA LEU A 54 10.52 -8.17 -6.19
C LEU A 54 9.34 -8.21 -5.22
N ALA A 55 8.24 -8.88 -5.60
CA ALA A 55 7.07 -9.00 -4.74
C ALA A 55 7.42 -9.62 -3.38
N LYS A 56 8.14 -10.75 -3.37
CA LYS A 56 8.57 -11.40 -2.12
C LYS A 56 9.47 -10.50 -1.26
N PHE A 57 10.40 -9.78 -1.90
CA PHE A 57 11.25 -8.83 -1.20
C PHE A 57 10.43 -7.71 -0.54
N PHE A 58 9.52 -7.09 -1.29
CA PHE A 58 8.67 -6.02 -0.77
C PHE A 58 7.71 -6.52 0.31
N GLU A 59 7.08 -7.67 0.12
CA GLU A 59 6.16 -8.25 1.10
C GLU A 59 6.82 -8.49 2.46
N GLU A 60 8.06 -9.00 2.47
CA GLU A 60 8.78 -9.21 3.73
C GLU A 60 9.32 -7.90 4.30
N ARG A 61 10.00 -7.11 3.47
CA ARG A 61 10.71 -5.92 3.92
C ARG A 61 9.77 -4.79 4.30
N LEU A 62 8.78 -4.50 3.46
CA LEU A 62 7.84 -3.41 3.69
C LEU A 62 6.93 -3.71 4.89
N ARG A 63 6.43 -4.94 5.01
CA ARG A 63 5.66 -5.36 6.19
C ARG A 63 6.43 -5.14 7.49
N ARG A 64 7.73 -5.43 7.50
CA ARG A 64 8.60 -5.17 8.65
C ARG A 64 8.75 -3.68 8.93
N LEU A 65 9.09 -2.88 7.92
CA LEU A 65 9.28 -1.43 8.05
C LEU A 65 7.99 -0.72 8.48
N VAL A 66 6.83 -1.11 7.96
CA VAL A 66 5.54 -0.56 8.36
C VAL A 66 5.23 -0.92 9.82
N LYS A 67 5.48 -2.17 10.26
CA LYS A 67 5.30 -2.55 11.68
C LYS A 67 6.22 -1.73 12.60
N GLU A 68 7.48 -1.54 12.23
CA GLU A 68 8.45 -0.75 12.98
C GLU A 68 8.03 0.74 13.05
N GLU A 69 7.60 1.32 11.93
CA GLU A 69 7.18 2.72 11.87
C GLU A 69 5.89 2.93 12.70
N VAL A 70 4.89 2.07 12.57
CA VAL A 70 3.64 2.15 13.34
C VAL A 70 3.90 2.03 14.86
N ALA A 71 4.77 1.11 15.28
CA ALA A 71 5.16 0.99 16.70
C ALA A 71 5.92 2.23 17.20
N SER A 72 6.79 2.79 16.36
CA SER A 72 7.51 4.03 16.61
C SER A 72 6.57 5.24 16.73
N CYS A 73 5.56 5.35 15.88
CA CYS A 73 4.56 6.41 15.92
C CYS A 73 3.71 6.35 17.19
N HIS A 74 3.31 5.13 17.60
CA HIS A 74 2.53 4.95 18.82
C HIS A 74 3.30 5.40 20.06
N SER A 75 4.62 5.13 20.11
CA SER A 75 5.47 5.54 21.24
C SER A 75 5.83 7.03 21.24
N ARG A 76 5.96 7.65 20.05
CA ARG A 76 6.34 9.07 19.92
C ARG A 76 5.15 10.03 19.85
N GLY A 77 3.95 9.55 19.53
CA GLY A 77 2.78 10.39 19.26
C GLY A 77 2.89 11.22 17.98
N VAL A 78 3.70 10.77 17.01
CA VAL A 78 3.96 11.47 15.74
C VAL A 78 3.42 10.64 14.57
N ALA A 79 2.96 11.30 13.52
CA ALA A 79 2.53 10.67 12.27
C ALA A 79 3.66 9.84 11.63
N ALA A 80 3.29 8.82 10.86
CA ALA A 80 4.24 7.92 10.21
C ALA A 80 4.96 8.60 9.03
N ASP A 81 6.28 8.44 8.98
CA ASP A 81 7.07 8.91 7.85
C ASP A 81 7.07 7.86 6.73
N TRP A 82 5.97 7.82 5.99
CA TRP A 82 5.80 6.89 4.88
C TRP A 82 6.82 7.11 3.76
N ASN A 83 7.28 8.35 3.56
CA ASN A 83 8.29 8.63 2.56
C ASN A 83 9.61 7.93 2.91
N LYS A 84 10.03 8.01 4.18
CA LYS A 84 11.20 7.30 4.69
C LYS A 84 11.02 5.78 4.59
N VAL A 85 9.87 5.24 4.98
CA VAL A 85 9.57 3.79 4.87
C VAL A 85 9.72 3.31 3.43
N MET A 86 9.07 4.00 2.48
CA MET A 86 9.10 3.61 1.07
C MET A 86 10.49 3.80 0.45
N SER A 87 11.18 4.89 0.76
CA SER A 87 12.54 5.16 0.28
C SER A 87 13.54 4.12 0.78
N SER A 88 13.44 3.73 2.06
CA SER A 88 14.28 2.69 2.65
C SER A 88 14.04 1.33 1.99
N CYS A 89 12.78 0.91 1.85
CA CYS A 89 12.41 -0.35 1.20
C CYS A 89 12.91 -0.39 -0.25
N PHE A 90 12.75 0.72 -0.99
CA PHE A 90 13.10 0.79 -2.40
C PHE A 90 14.62 0.78 -2.64
N SER A 91 15.37 1.57 -1.87
CA SER A 91 16.84 1.60 -1.97
C SER A 91 17.44 0.20 -1.80
N GLU A 92 16.91 -0.57 -0.86
CA GLU A 92 17.34 -1.95 -0.60
C GLU A 92 16.90 -2.91 -1.71
N ALA A 93 15.70 -2.73 -2.26
CA ALA A 93 15.19 -3.53 -3.37
C ALA A 93 16.05 -3.38 -4.65
N VAL A 94 16.51 -2.16 -4.95
CA VAL A 94 17.36 -1.89 -6.13
C VAL A 94 18.69 -2.64 -6.01
N GLY A 95 19.31 -2.63 -4.83
CA GLY A 95 20.55 -3.36 -4.57
C GLY A 95 20.37 -4.88 -4.61
N THR A 96 19.29 -5.38 -4.00
CA THR A 96 19.07 -6.82 -3.80
C THR A 96 18.54 -7.53 -5.05
N VAL A 97 17.61 -6.88 -5.77
CA VAL A 97 16.89 -7.51 -6.90
C VAL A 97 17.50 -7.10 -8.25
N ARG A 98 18.48 -6.18 -8.26
CA ARG A 98 19.14 -5.63 -9.47
C ARG A 98 18.13 -5.19 -10.55
N SER A 99 16.99 -4.65 -10.12
CA SER A 99 15.85 -4.38 -11.01
C SER A 99 15.55 -2.88 -11.06
N ALA A 100 16.44 -2.11 -11.69
CA ALA A 100 16.24 -0.67 -11.87
C ALA A 100 14.98 -0.36 -12.73
N ALA A 101 14.59 -1.29 -13.59
CA ALA A 101 13.42 -1.19 -14.49
C ALA A 101 12.13 -1.81 -13.93
N ALA A 102 12.15 -2.35 -12.71
CA ALA A 102 10.97 -2.95 -12.10
C ALA A 102 9.82 -1.95 -11.95
N LYS A 103 8.62 -2.39 -12.34
CA LYS A 103 7.38 -1.67 -12.09
C LYS A 103 6.79 -2.15 -10.78
N ALA A 104 6.33 -1.22 -9.96
CA ALA A 104 5.65 -1.53 -8.72
C ALA A 104 4.59 -0.48 -8.42
N VAL A 105 3.45 -0.91 -7.90
CA VAL A 105 2.51 -0.07 -7.15
C VAL A 105 2.40 -0.69 -5.77
N VAL A 106 2.51 0.13 -4.74
CA VAL A 106 2.23 -0.30 -3.38
C VAL A 106 1.36 0.75 -2.72
N THR A 107 0.23 0.33 -2.15
CA THR A 107 -0.73 1.18 -1.47
C THR A 107 -0.90 0.71 -0.04
N ILE A 108 -0.69 1.60 0.91
CA ILE A 108 -0.95 1.41 2.34
C ILE A 108 -2.26 2.13 2.65
N ILE A 109 -3.20 1.42 3.26
CA ILE A 109 -4.52 1.93 3.63
C ILE A 109 -4.57 1.94 5.15
N GLY A 110 -4.54 3.13 5.72
CA GLY A 110 -4.78 3.38 7.14
C GLY A 110 -6.23 3.78 7.39
N LYS A 111 -6.57 3.99 8.67
CA LYS A 111 -7.90 4.46 9.07
C LYS A 111 -8.24 5.85 8.49
N GLU A 112 -7.26 6.74 8.46
CA GLU A 112 -7.46 8.16 8.13
C GLU A 112 -6.67 8.61 6.90
N GLU A 113 -5.85 7.72 6.33
CA GLU A 113 -4.96 8.04 5.21
C GLU A 113 -4.84 6.88 4.24
N VAL A 114 -4.71 7.20 2.96
CA VAL A 114 -4.31 6.26 1.90
C VAL A 114 -3.02 6.77 1.33
N VAL A 115 -2.00 5.92 1.30
CA VAL A 115 -0.65 6.26 0.83
C VAL A 115 -0.29 5.33 -0.31
N SER A 116 0.04 5.89 -1.47
CA SER A 116 0.44 5.10 -2.63
C SER A 116 1.86 5.44 -3.08
N PHE A 117 2.57 4.42 -3.52
CA PHE A 117 3.88 4.51 -4.13
C PHE A 117 3.85 3.80 -5.48
N CYS A 118 4.33 4.47 -6.51
CA CYS A 118 4.35 3.92 -7.86
C CYS A 118 5.71 4.09 -8.53
N ARG A 119 6.12 3.07 -9.28
CA ARG A 119 7.30 3.07 -10.12
C ARG A 119 7.02 2.33 -11.42
N GLY A 120 7.61 2.82 -12.52
CA GLY A 120 7.67 2.08 -13.78
C GLY A 120 6.36 2.06 -14.58
N GLY A 121 5.41 2.95 -14.28
CA GLY A 121 4.19 3.12 -15.09
C GLY A 121 2.98 2.29 -14.65
N ALA A 122 3.13 1.48 -13.60
CA ALA A 122 1.99 0.92 -12.86
C ALA A 122 1.24 2.06 -12.13
N ARG A 123 -0.09 1.95 -11.97
CA ARG A 123 -0.96 3.04 -11.53
C ARG A 123 -1.89 2.59 -10.40
N ALA A 124 -2.20 3.54 -9.51
CA ALA A 124 -3.25 3.42 -8.50
C ALA A 124 -4.25 4.57 -8.69
N VAL A 125 -5.53 4.27 -8.50
CA VAL A 125 -6.63 5.22 -8.60
C VAL A 125 -7.52 5.03 -7.39
N LEU A 126 -7.87 6.13 -6.74
CA LEU A 126 -8.85 6.18 -5.66
C LEU A 126 -10.16 6.70 -6.21
N TYR A 127 -11.27 6.09 -5.81
CA TYR A 127 -12.60 6.53 -6.18
C TYR A 127 -13.46 6.62 -4.93
N SER A 128 -14.04 7.78 -4.68
CA SER A 128 -14.96 8.04 -3.58
C SER A 128 -16.24 8.72 -4.09
N ASN A 129 -17.37 8.38 -3.48
CA ASN A 129 -18.65 9.08 -3.56
C ASN A 129 -19.23 9.41 -4.95
N GLY A 130 -18.89 8.67 -6.01
CA GLY A 130 -19.58 8.85 -7.28
C GLY A 130 -19.07 10.01 -8.15
N GLU A 131 -18.04 10.74 -7.70
CA GLU A 131 -17.64 12.01 -8.30
C GLU A 131 -16.51 11.84 -9.33
N VAL A 132 -15.27 11.86 -8.86
CA VAL A 132 -14.08 11.92 -9.71
C VAL A 132 -13.09 10.83 -9.29
N ALA A 133 -12.63 10.05 -10.27
CA ALA A 133 -11.54 9.12 -10.08
C ALA A 133 -10.22 9.89 -9.89
N LEU A 134 -9.62 9.76 -8.70
CA LEU A 134 -8.39 10.43 -8.33
C LEU A 134 -7.17 9.53 -8.62
N PRO A 135 -6.31 9.86 -9.60
CA PRO A 135 -5.07 9.13 -9.79
C PRO A 135 -4.13 9.38 -8.60
N LEU A 136 -3.82 8.32 -7.85
CA LEU A 136 -2.87 8.41 -6.72
C LEU A 136 -1.41 8.45 -7.19
N CYS A 137 -1.17 8.16 -8.48
CA CYS A 137 0.16 8.10 -9.05
C CYS A 137 0.22 8.87 -10.38
N HIS A 138 1.10 9.86 -10.45
CA HIS A 138 1.41 10.58 -11.67
C HIS A 138 2.45 9.81 -12.49
N ILE A 139 2.28 9.84 -13.81
CA ILE A 139 3.26 9.30 -14.76
C ILE A 139 4.53 10.16 -14.60
N HIS A 140 5.57 9.58 -14.00
CA HIS A 140 6.93 10.14 -13.78
C HIS A 140 7.22 10.98 -12.51
N ILE A 141 6.39 10.97 -11.45
CA ILE A 141 6.76 11.66 -10.19
C ILE A 141 6.47 10.76 -8.97
N HIS A 142 7.49 10.59 -8.11
CA HIS A 142 7.35 10.02 -6.77
C HIS A 142 6.49 10.97 -5.91
N GLN A 143 5.19 10.72 -5.81
CA GLN A 143 4.31 11.45 -4.90
C GLN A 143 3.77 10.49 -3.84
N VAL A 144 4.08 10.78 -2.58
CA VAL A 144 3.38 10.25 -1.42
C VAL A 144 2.19 11.19 -1.22
N ILE A 145 1.01 10.77 -1.63
CA ILE A 145 -0.22 11.51 -1.33
C ILE A 145 -0.80 10.87 -0.07
N ALA A 146 -0.85 11.61 1.03
CA ALA A 146 -1.61 11.25 2.22
C ALA A 146 -2.88 12.11 2.19
N LEU A 147 -4.05 11.48 2.01
CA LEU A 147 -5.33 12.18 1.99
C LEU A 147 -6.02 11.97 3.34
N PRO A 148 -6.20 13.02 4.16
CA PRO A 148 -6.99 12.91 5.37
C PRO A 148 -8.46 12.64 5.01
N HIS A 149 -9.08 11.70 5.72
CA HIS A 149 -10.51 11.36 5.57
C HIS A 149 -11.47 12.57 5.73
N ALA A 150 -11.00 13.68 6.32
CA ALA A 150 -11.77 14.91 6.54
C ALA A 150 -12.06 15.73 5.27
N LEU A 151 -11.50 15.37 4.11
CA LEU A 151 -11.76 16.07 2.83
C LEU A 151 -12.94 15.47 2.04
N TYR A 152 -13.65 14.49 2.59
CA TYR A 152 -14.72 13.75 1.91
C TYR A 152 -16.10 13.87 2.58
N TYR A 153 -16.31 14.91 3.38
CA TYR A 153 -17.60 15.29 3.96
C TYR A 153 -18.02 16.69 3.51
#